data_AF-A0A0W0SLY6-F1
#
_entry.id   AF-A0A0W0SLY6-F1
#
_cell.length_a   1.000
_cell.length_b   1.000
_cell.length_c   1.000
_cell.angle_alpha   90.00
_cell.angle_beta   90.00
_cell.angle_gamma   90.00
#
_symmetry.space_group_name_H-M   'P 1'
#
loop_
_entity.id
_entity.type
_entity.pdbx_description
1 polymer ?
#
loop_
_entity_poly.entity_id
_entity_poly.type
_entity_poly.pdbx_seq_one_letter_code
_entity_poly.pdbx_strand_id
1 'polypeptide(L)'
;MRSNFILHFLLIVLISHVIFINRVYGAVDQPLNFFLNPAELKQTNYFQFVGGNIFMGPQLTFKGTTALGRGRVKSSVHDSLPYLLASYRLNDRFVIGLNMAPSVYGHIQWPKNSILKNNSTTTYFLYYRGGLQSSYQINDRLSIGLGINLEYNKLGELDAFIDQIGNQINKIKGRNYTGDLGLYYKINSLNYLTMAFYTGVNTYGHGTSSLGNISTPNLSLNIIQAPVGYLGVQHWFSKSWLVEGKLYWSGWSIEKNVNFKNTITGTSIVPAKWKDTWSYQLTTRYALNQNIAFLGSILYETNAAPISTNAIGYPLANTGYFSTGLDLSVREKFSIQLSYSYGRFIPKAIIASSGSTARIKGLFQSAMIQLSYKV
;
A
#
# COMPACT_ATOMS: atom_id res chain seq x y z
N MET A 1 -7.61 51.30 -35.05
CA MET A 1 -6.82 50.15 -35.54
C MET A 1 -6.19 49.49 -34.32
N ARG A 2 -6.72 48.36 -33.82
CA ARG A 2 -6.25 46.96 -34.09
C ARG A 2 -4.72 46.88 -33.99
N SER A 3 -4.06 46.00 -33.25
CA SER A 3 -4.37 44.69 -32.63
C SER A 3 -3.10 44.23 -31.89
N ASN A 4 -3.21 43.17 -31.08
CA ASN A 4 -2.18 42.36 -30.39
C ASN A 4 -1.92 42.84 -28.95
N PHE A 5 -2.64 42.37 -27.92
CA PHE A 5 -3.13 41.02 -27.60
C PHE A 5 -2.01 39.96 -27.56
N ILE A 6 -1.71 39.52 -26.33
CA ILE A 6 -1.08 38.24 -25.96
C ILE A 6 0.39 38.07 -26.35
N LEU A 7 1.30 38.36 -25.41
CA LEU A 7 2.48 37.53 -25.12
C LEU A 7 3.15 38.06 -23.84
N HIS A 8 3.48 37.18 -22.90
CA HIS A 8 4.24 37.45 -21.66
C HIS A 8 3.45 37.87 -20.42
N PHE A 9 2.55 37.00 -19.94
CA PHE A 9 2.53 36.74 -18.50
C PHE A 9 2.41 35.22 -18.29
N LEU A 10 3.57 34.59 -18.16
CA LEU A 10 3.73 33.25 -17.63
C LEU A 10 3.24 33.25 -16.19
N LEU A 11 2.02 32.77 -15.96
CA LEU A 11 1.68 32.12 -14.70
C LEU A 11 1.64 30.61 -14.99
N ILE A 12 2.81 30.00 -14.88
CA ILE A 12 2.96 28.54 -14.83
C ILE A 12 2.28 28.12 -13.53
N VAL A 13 1.05 27.62 -13.63
CA VAL A 13 0.38 26.94 -12.50
C VAL A 13 1.23 25.73 -12.16
N LEU A 14 1.86 25.77 -10.98
CA LEU A 14 2.66 24.70 -10.41
C LEU A 14 1.91 23.37 -10.51
N ILE A 15 2.53 22.43 -11.20
CA ILE A 15 2.03 21.07 -11.43
C ILE A 15 1.87 20.40 -10.06
N SER A 16 0.61 20.26 -9.64
CA SER A 16 0.27 19.46 -8.48
C SER A 16 0.64 18.02 -8.78
N HIS A 17 1.70 17.54 -8.14
CA HIS A 17 1.84 16.14 -7.76
C HIS A 17 0.46 15.62 -7.33
N VAL A 18 -0.15 14.85 -8.20
CA VAL A 18 -1.17 13.88 -7.83
C VAL A 18 -0.40 12.77 -7.13
N ILE A 19 0.13 13.05 -5.93
CA ILE A 19 0.37 12.00 -4.95
C ILE A 19 -1.02 11.63 -4.48
N PHE A 20 -1.70 10.84 -5.30
CA PHE A 20 -2.79 10.04 -4.82
C PHE A 20 -2.18 8.77 -4.28
N ILE A 21 -2.47 8.51 -3.03
CA ILE A 21 -2.28 7.19 -2.46
C ILE A 21 -3.44 6.33 -2.97
N ASN A 22 -3.35 5.87 -4.23
CA ASN A 22 -4.31 4.96 -4.83
C ASN A 22 -3.70 3.57 -4.99
N ARG A 23 -4.44 2.59 -4.51
CA ARG A 23 -4.02 1.49 -3.63
C ARG A 23 -3.78 0.21 -4.39
N VAL A 24 -2.81 -0.61 -4.03
CA VAL A 24 -2.66 -1.98 -4.58
C VAL A 24 -2.11 -2.86 -3.44
N TYR A 25 -2.33 -4.18 -3.49
CA TYR A 25 -1.75 -5.33 -2.77
C TYR A 25 -2.76 -6.20 -2.02
N GLY A 26 -2.72 -7.49 -2.37
CA GLY A 26 -3.81 -8.45 -2.26
C GLY A 26 -4.49 -8.44 -0.91
N ALA A 27 -5.79 -8.15 -0.92
CA ALA A 27 -6.87 -8.40 0.04
C ALA A 27 -6.67 -8.27 1.57
N VAL A 28 -5.48 -8.42 2.12
CA VAL A 28 -5.11 -7.99 3.46
C VAL A 28 -3.74 -7.29 3.47
N ASP A 29 -2.94 -7.35 2.38
CA ASP A 29 -1.65 -6.64 2.15
C ASP A 29 -1.77 -5.21 1.58
N GLN A 30 -2.97 -4.64 1.65
CA GLN A 30 -3.25 -3.25 2.04
C GLN A 30 -3.66 -2.18 1.04
N PRO A 31 -4.67 -1.37 1.44
CA PRO A 31 -5.04 -0.07 0.91
C PRO A 31 -3.97 1.05 0.83
N LEU A 32 -2.67 0.77 0.62
CA LEU A 32 -1.59 1.77 0.69
C LEU A 32 -0.66 1.62 -0.52
N ASN A 33 -0.74 2.55 -1.48
CA ASN A 33 0.25 2.61 -2.55
C ASN A 33 1.22 3.76 -2.29
N PHE A 34 2.35 3.40 -1.69
CA PHE A 34 3.51 4.27 -1.58
C PHE A 34 4.65 3.80 -2.50
N PHE A 35 4.30 3.18 -3.65
CA PHE A 35 5.25 2.93 -4.72
C PHE A 35 5.44 4.22 -5.53
N LEU A 36 6.11 5.19 -4.91
CA LEU A 36 6.48 6.46 -5.52
C LEU A 36 7.47 6.23 -6.68
N ASN A 37 7.30 6.93 -7.78
CA ASN A 37 8.31 6.89 -8.83
C ASN A 37 9.44 7.87 -8.46
N PRO A 38 10.67 7.42 -8.18
CA PRO A 38 11.75 8.34 -7.88
C PRO A 38 12.02 9.30 -9.05
N ALA A 39 11.73 8.93 -10.31
CA ALA A 39 11.86 9.84 -11.45
C ALA A 39 10.84 10.98 -11.45
N GLU A 40 9.70 10.85 -10.76
CA GLU A 40 8.71 11.91 -10.65
C GLU A 40 9.16 13.05 -9.73
N LEU A 41 10.18 12.83 -8.89
CA LEU A 41 10.78 13.90 -8.07
C LEU A 41 11.24 15.09 -8.92
N LYS A 42 11.53 14.90 -10.22
CA LYS A 42 11.83 15.99 -11.17
C LYS A 42 10.75 17.09 -11.21
N GLN A 43 9.54 16.82 -10.75
CA GLN A 43 8.46 17.80 -10.65
C GLN A 43 8.60 18.76 -9.46
N THR A 44 9.53 18.51 -8.54
CA THR A 44 9.84 19.41 -7.42
C THR A 44 10.52 20.67 -7.94
N ASN A 45 9.98 21.86 -7.70
CA ASN A 45 10.59 23.10 -8.17
C ASN A 45 11.82 23.46 -7.34
N TYR A 46 11.66 23.78 -6.05
CA TYR A 46 12.79 23.99 -5.15
C TYR A 46 12.73 23.06 -3.95
N PHE A 47 11.67 23.16 -3.15
CA PHE A 47 11.47 22.31 -1.98
C PHE A 47 10.00 21.89 -1.88
N GLN A 48 9.76 20.64 -1.56
CA GLN A 48 8.42 20.14 -1.29
C GLN A 48 8.42 19.27 -0.04
N PHE A 49 7.39 19.44 0.76
CA PHE A 49 7.12 18.64 1.94
C PHE A 49 5.66 18.17 1.88
N VAL A 50 5.44 16.89 2.15
CA VAL A 50 4.12 16.28 2.21
C VAL A 50 4.05 15.44 3.46
N GLY A 51 3.10 15.74 4.33
CA GLY A 51 2.87 15.00 5.56
C GLY A 51 1.39 14.69 5.70
N GLY A 52 1.06 13.50 6.17
CA GLY A 52 -0.33 13.10 6.26
C GLY A 52 -0.54 11.90 7.16
N ASN A 53 -1.80 11.51 7.25
CA ASN A 53 -2.23 10.34 7.98
C ASN A 53 -3.37 9.65 7.25
N ILE A 54 -3.33 8.32 7.24
CA ILE A 54 -4.40 7.49 6.71
C ILE A 54 -5.05 6.79 7.89
N PHE A 55 -6.35 7.03 8.06
CA PHE A 55 -7.19 6.32 9.00
C PHE A 55 -7.79 5.12 8.28
N MET A 56 -7.49 3.94 8.76
CA MET A 56 -7.90 2.67 8.17
C MET A 56 -8.96 1.97 9.02
N GLY A 57 -9.97 1.40 8.39
CA GLY A 57 -11.04 0.66 9.06
C GLY A 57 -11.42 -0.62 8.31
N PRO A 58 -10.57 -1.66 8.29
CA PRO A 58 -10.93 -2.93 7.67
C PRO A 58 -11.96 -3.68 8.53
N GLN A 59 -12.95 -4.27 7.84
CA GLN A 59 -13.98 -5.10 8.44
C GLN A 59 -14.10 -6.42 7.68
N LEU A 60 -13.93 -7.53 8.39
CA LEU A 60 -14.05 -8.85 7.82
C LEU A 60 -15.21 -9.60 8.46
N THR A 61 -15.99 -10.32 7.67
CA THR A 61 -17.07 -11.17 8.15
C THR A 61 -16.87 -12.59 7.63
N PHE A 62 -16.48 -13.48 8.52
CA PHE A 62 -16.43 -14.92 8.29
C PHE A 62 -17.84 -15.50 8.32
N LYS A 63 -18.15 -16.40 7.38
CA LYS A 63 -19.30 -17.30 7.43
C LYS A 63 -18.88 -18.67 6.91
N GLY A 64 -18.89 -19.67 7.77
CA GLY A 64 -18.35 -20.98 7.42
C GLY A 64 -18.30 -21.97 8.58
N THR A 65 -17.54 -23.03 8.37
CA THR A 65 -17.31 -24.13 9.30
C THR A 65 -15.82 -24.26 9.60
N THR A 66 -15.51 -24.52 10.86
CA THR A 66 -14.18 -24.81 11.41
C THR A 66 -14.25 -26.11 12.22
N ALA A 67 -13.12 -26.56 12.77
CA ALA A 67 -13.11 -27.68 13.72
C ALA A 67 -13.96 -27.42 14.98
N LEU A 68 -14.15 -26.15 15.35
CA LEU A 68 -14.95 -25.74 16.51
C LEU A 68 -16.44 -25.55 16.19
N GLY A 69 -16.86 -25.80 14.94
CA GLY A 69 -18.24 -25.72 14.51
C GLY A 69 -18.50 -24.68 13.42
N ARG A 70 -19.79 -24.45 13.16
CA ARG A 70 -20.29 -23.57 12.09
C ARG A 70 -20.83 -22.27 12.65
N GLY A 71 -20.51 -21.16 12.00
CA GLY A 71 -21.00 -19.86 12.47
C GLY A 71 -20.63 -18.68 11.60
N ARG A 72 -20.86 -17.50 12.18
CA ARG A 72 -20.54 -16.20 11.61
C ARG A 72 -19.76 -15.39 12.64
N VAL A 73 -18.63 -14.83 12.24
CA VAL A 73 -17.75 -14.05 13.12
C VAL A 73 -17.33 -12.78 12.39
N LYS A 74 -17.23 -11.66 13.11
CA LYS A 74 -16.84 -10.36 12.55
C LYS A 74 -15.55 -9.86 13.22
N SER A 75 -14.64 -9.34 12.41
CA SER A 75 -13.49 -8.53 12.81
C SER A 75 -13.73 -7.09 12.36
N SER A 76 -13.36 -6.13 13.19
CA SER A 76 -13.42 -4.70 12.90
C SER A 76 -12.33 -4.00 13.71
N VAL A 77 -11.39 -3.35 13.02
CA VAL A 77 -10.29 -2.62 13.67
C VAL A 77 -10.17 -1.23 13.06
N HIS A 78 -9.48 -0.33 13.76
CA HIS A 78 -9.20 1.01 13.29
C HIS A 78 -7.74 1.36 13.57
N ASP A 79 -7.02 1.83 12.56
CA ASP A 79 -5.60 2.13 12.66
C ASP A 79 -5.26 3.48 12.05
N SER A 80 -4.20 4.09 12.57
CA SER A 80 -3.64 5.35 12.07
C SER A 80 -2.27 5.09 11.45
N LEU A 81 -2.10 5.55 10.22
CA LEU A 81 -0.92 5.30 9.41
C LEU A 81 -0.34 6.64 8.92
N PRO A 82 0.42 7.34 9.77
CA PRO A 82 1.10 8.58 9.38
C PRO A 82 2.16 8.30 8.33
N TYR A 83 2.42 9.28 7.47
CA TYR A 83 3.50 9.26 6.49
C TYR A 83 4.08 10.66 6.27
N LEU A 84 5.31 10.69 5.76
CA LEU A 84 6.05 11.91 5.48
C LEU A 84 6.92 11.72 4.24
N LEU A 85 6.88 12.70 3.34
CA LEU A 85 7.69 12.78 2.13
C LEU A 85 8.30 14.19 2.07
N ALA A 86 9.56 14.28 1.67
CA ALA A 86 10.23 15.55 1.41
C ALA A 86 11.06 15.43 0.15
N SER A 87 11.19 16.52 -0.61
CA SER A 87 12.07 16.57 -1.76
C SER A 87 12.71 17.95 -1.90
N TYR A 88 13.94 17.96 -2.42
CA TYR A 88 14.75 19.16 -2.60
C TYR A 88 15.48 19.10 -3.93
N ARG A 89 15.33 20.15 -4.74
CA ARG A 89 16.07 20.32 -5.99
C ARG A 89 17.47 20.86 -5.68
N LEU A 90 18.49 20.07 -6.02
CA LEU A 90 19.89 20.44 -5.82
C LEU A 90 20.41 21.30 -6.97
N ASN A 91 19.93 21.05 -8.21
CA ASN A 91 20.24 21.84 -9.40
C ASN A 91 19.17 21.61 -10.48
N ASP A 92 19.35 22.20 -11.67
CA ASP A 92 18.38 22.13 -12.78
C ASP A 92 18.00 20.71 -13.20
N ARG A 93 18.85 19.71 -12.94
CA ARG A 93 18.64 18.33 -13.38
C ARG A 93 18.50 17.31 -12.25
N PHE A 94 18.87 17.66 -11.01
CA PHE A 94 18.98 16.70 -9.93
C PHE A 94 18.11 17.08 -8.73
N VAL A 95 17.28 16.12 -8.29
CA VAL A 95 16.38 16.26 -7.14
C VAL A 95 16.62 15.07 -6.20
N ILE A 96 16.71 15.32 -4.91
CA ILE A 96 16.73 14.28 -3.88
C ILE A 96 15.41 14.26 -3.12
N GLY A 97 15.05 13.09 -2.59
CA GLY A 97 13.85 12.86 -1.82
C GLY A 97 14.12 12.00 -0.59
N LEU A 98 13.34 12.25 0.45
CA LEU A 98 13.22 11.43 1.65
C LEU A 98 11.78 10.94 1.73
N ASN A 99 11.60 9.65 1.99
CA ASN A 99 10.28 9.09 2.24
C ASN A 99 10.27 8.35 3.58
N MET A 100 9.11 8.34 4.23
CA MET A 100 8.76 7.45 5.32
C MET A 100 7.26 7.19 5.25
N ALA A 101 6.88 6.02 4.78
CA ALA A 101 5.49 5.67 4.56
C ALA A 101 5.22 4.19 4.88
N PRO A 102 3.98 3.83 5.24
CA PRO A 102 3.59 2.43 5.31
C PRO A 102 3.89 1.68 4.01
N SER A 103 4.49 0.50 4.06
CA SER A 103 4.73 -0.35 2.88
C SER A 103 3.92 -1.64 2.88
N VAL A 104 3.65 -2.16 4.08
CA VAL A 104 2.76 -3.27 4.35
C VAL A 104 1.98 -2.91 5.60
N TYR A 105 0.73 -3.33 5.65
CA TYR A 105 -0.13 -3.24 6.82
C TYR A 105 -1.01 -4.52 6.75
N GLY A 106 -1.78 -4.85 7.77
CA GLY A 106 -2.66 -6.02 7.72
C GLY A 106 -3.14 -6.26 9.11
N HIS A 107 -4.34 -5.79 9.47
CA HIS A 107 -4.83 -5.90 10.84
C HIS A 107 -6.20 -6.55 10.86
N ILE A 108 -6.24 -7.72 11.49
CA ILE A 108 -7.44 -8.53 11.69
C ILE A 108 -7.45 -8.95 13.15
N GLN A 109 -8.60 -8.75 13.79
CA GLN A 109 -8.82 -9.15 15.17
C GLN A 109 -10.15 -9.92 15.26
N TRP A 110 -10.04 -11.24 15.26
CA TRP A 110 -11.16 -12.14 15.53
C TRP A 110 -11.38 -12.25 17.05
N PRO A 111 -12.65 -12.30 17.52
CA PRO A 111 -12.93 -12.49 18.94
C PRO A 111 -12.32 -13.80 19.47
N LYS A 112 -11.65 -13.71 20.63
CA LYS A 112 -10.98 -14.85 21.28
C LYS A 112 -11.94 -15.97 21.70
N ASN A 113 -13.20 -15.62 21.96
CA ASN A 113 -14.29 -16.55 22.29
C ASN A 113 -15.10 -16.96 21.04
N SER A 114 -14.46 -17.06 19.87
CA SER A 114 -15.12 -17.45 18.63
C SER A 114 -14.66 -18.83 18.13
N ILE A 115 -15.43 -19.39 17.20
CA ILE A 115 -15.07 -20.61 16.47
C ILE A 115 -13.78 -20.47 15.65
N LEU A 116 -13.23 -19.27 15.50
CA LEU A 116 -11.99 -19.01 14.76
C LEU A 116 -10.74 -19.01 15.65
N LYS A 117 -10.90 -19.11 16.98
CA LYS A 117 -9.80 -18.88 17.93
C LYS A 117 -8.57 -19.76 17.67
N ASN A 118 -8.76 -21.00 17.21
CA ASN A 118 -7.67 -21.93 16.88
C ASN A 118 -7.04 -21.64 15.51
N ASN A 119 -7.76 -20.93 14.63
CA ASN A 119 -7.25 -20.52 13.32
C ASN A 119 -6.46 -19.22 13.40
N SER A 120 -7.00 -18.22 14.10
CA SER A 120 -6.38 -16.91 14.33
C SER A 120 -7.24 -16.09 15.28
N THR A 121 -6.61 -15.33 16.17
CA THR A 121 -7.26 -14.26 16.95
C THR A 121 -6.75 -12.89 16.53
N THR A 122 -5.43 -12.71 16.43
CA THR A 122 -4.81 -11.48 15.92
C THR A 122 -3.95 -11.82 14.71
N THR A 123 -4.02 -10.99 13.69
CA THR A 123 -2.99 -10.91 12.65
C THR A 123 -2.76 -9.44 12.41
N TYR A 124 -1.60 -8.95 12.82
CA TYR A 124 -1.21 -7.55 12.67
C TYR A 124 0.18 -7.44 12.05
N PHE A 125 0.25 -6.99 10.80
CA PHE A 125 1.46 -6.52 10.17
C PHE A 125 1.38 -5.02 9.96
N LEU A 126 2.46 -4.30 10.22
CA LEU A 126 2.66 -2.91 9.85
C LEU A 126 4.14 -2.67 9.63
N TYR A 127 4.49 -2.42 8.37
CA TYR A 127 5.82 -2.10 7.92
C TYR A 127 5.86 -0.66 7.46
N TYR A 128 6.95 0.02 7.78
CA TYR A 128 7.28 1.32 7.24
C TYR A 128 8.47 1.19 6.31
N ARG A 129 8.33 1.72 5.10
CA ARG A 129 9.44 1.96 4.19
C ARG A 129 9.90 3.39 4.35
N GLY A 130 11.16 3.56 4.72
CA GLY A 130 11.80 4.87 4.78
C GLY A 130 13.14 4.84 4.07
N GLY A 131 13.41 5.85 3.25
CA GLY A 131 14.56 5.80 2.36
C GLY A 131 14.90 7.12 1.69
N LEU A 132 15.99 7.06 0.94
CA LEU A 132 16.49 8.13 0.11
C LEU A 132 16.16 7.81 -1.35
N GLN A 133 15.65 8.80 -2.07
CA GLN A 133 15.36 8.73 -3.49
C GLN A 133 16.07 9.87 -4.22
N SER A 134 16.28 9.70 -5.50
CA SER A 134 16.85 10.71 -6.37
C SER A 134 16.25 10.64 -7.77
N SER A 135 16.19 11.79 -8.43
CA SER A 135 15.85 11.91 -9.84
C SER A 135 16.94 12.66 -10.57
N TYR A 136 17.27 12.15 -11.76
CA TYR A 136 18.12 12.82 -12.73
C TYR A 136 17.37 13.04 -14.04
N GLN A 137 17.26 14.30 -14.44
CA GLN A 137 16.69 14.71 -15.71
C GLN A 137 17.75 14.62 -16.80
N ILE A 138 17.64 13.59 -17.65
CA ILE A 138 18.56 13.35 -18.77
C ILE A 138 18.39 14.45 -19.82
N ASN A 139 17.15 14.81 -20.12
CA ASN A 139 16.78 15.90 -21.03
C ASN A 139 15.36 16.40 -20.70
N ASP A 140 14.82 17.33 -21.50
CA ASP A 140 13.49 17.93 -21.26
C ASP A 140 12.31 16.94 -21.31
N ARG A 141 12.53 15.74 -21.86
CA ARG A 141 11.50 14.70 -21.98
C ARG A 141 11.71 13.53 -21.04
N LEU A 142 12.96 13.16 -20.75
CA LEU A 142 13.29 11.93 -20.03
C LEU A 142 13.93 12.23 -18.68
N SER A 143 13.39 11.60 -17.64
CA SER A 143 13.99 11.56 -16.31
C SER A 143 14.02 10.13 -15.80
N ILE A 144 15.09 9.80 -15.10
CA ILE A 144 15.25 8.52 -14.40
C ILE A 144 15.34 8.79 -12.90
N GLY A 145 15.10 7.76 -12.10
CA GLY A 145 15.24 7.85 -10.66
C GLY A 145 15.70 6.55 -10.03
N LEU A 146 16.31 6.69 -8.87
CA LEU A 146 16.83 5.61 -8.05
C LEU A 146 16.48 5.86 -6.59
N GLY A 147 16.15 4.80 -5.87
CA GLY A 147 15.91 4.84 -4.44
C GLY A 147 16.48 3.64 -3.69
N ILE A 148 16.87 3.89 -2.46
CA ILE A 148 17.29 2.88 -1.48
C ILE A 148 16.48 3.09 -0.20
N ASN A 149 15.85 2.02 0.29
CA ASN A 149 14.95 2.13 1.44
C ASN A 149 15.17 0.99 2.42
N LEU A 150 14.96 1.33 3.69
CA LEU A 150 14.81 0.40 4.79
C LEU A 150 13.32 0.10 4.96
N GLU A 151 12.95 -1.18 4.97
CA GLU A 151 11.66 -1.65 5.44
C GLU A 151 11.77 -2.13 6.88
N TYR A 152 11.12 -1.39 7.77
CA TYR A 152 11.06 -1.68 9.19
C TYR A 152 9.70 -2.28 9.54
N ASN A 153 9.70 -3.53 10.04
CA ASN A 153 8.53 -4.10 10.68
C ASN A 153 8.32 -3.39 12.02
N LYS A 154 7.35 -2.47 12.05
CA LYS A 154 6.96 -1.72 13.24
C LYS A 154 6.13 -2.59 14.17
N LEU A 155 5.16 -3.33 13.60
CA LEU A 155 4.29 -4.26 14.33
C LEU A 155 4.13 -5.54 13.51
N GLY A 156 4.45 -6.67 14.14
CA GLY A 156 4.21 -8.02 13.63
C GLY A 156 3.62 -8.85 14.77
N GLU A 157 2.37 -9.27 14.64
CA GLU A 157 1.68 -10.08 15.64
C GLU A 157 0.83 -11.17 14.97
N LEU A 158 0.99 -12.42 15.40
CA LEU A 158 0.29 -13.59 14.86
C LEU A 158 -0.21 -14.47 16.00
N ASP A 159 -1.47 -14.30 16.39
CA ASP A 159 -2.01 -14.95 17.58
C ASP A 159 -3.04 -16.01 17.22
N ALA A 160 -3.07 -17.09 18.00
CA ALA A 160 -4.06 -18.16 17.92
C ALA A 160 -4.16 -18.88 19.26
N PHE A 161 -5.28 -19.53 19.53
CA PHE A 161 -5.43 -20.42 20.67
C PHE A 161 -4.86 -21.80 20.36
N ILE A 162 -4.11 -22.34 21.32
CA ILE A 162 -3.73 -23.75 21.37
C ILE A 162 -4.68 -24.43 22.35
N ASP A 163 -5.37 -25.47 21.88
CA ASP A 163 -6.36 -26.21 22.67
C ASP A 163 -5.76 -26.67 23.99
N GLN A 164 -6.56 -26.57 25.06
CA GLN A 164 -6.19 -26.95 26.43
C GLN A 164 -5.07 -26.14 27.09
N ILE A 165 -4.35 -25.28 26.35
CA ILE A 165 -3.24 -24.48 26.90
C ILE A 165 -3.62 -23.00 27.02
N GLY A 166 -4.08 -22.35 25.93
CA GLY A 166 -4.45 -20.93 25.96
C GLY A 166 -4.04 -20.15 24.72
N ASN A 167 -4.04 -18.82 24.84
CA ASN A 167 -3.71 -17.91 23.73
C ASN A 167 -2.20 -17.85 23.50
N GLN A 168 -1.74 -18.28 22.34
CA GLN A 168 -0.39 -18.04 21.87
C GLN A 168 -0.30 -16.62 21.30
N ILE A 169 0.68 -15.86 21.78
CA ILE A 169 0.98 -14.50 21.31
C ILE A 169 2.35 -14.51 20.65
N ASN A 170 2.42 -14.21 19.36
CA ASN A 170 3.67 -14.24 18.60
C ASN A 170 4.00 -12.85 18.08
N LYS A 171 5.02 -12.20 18.64
CA LYS A 171 5.46 -10.86 18.26
C LYS A 171 6.74 -10.91 17.47
N ILE A 172 6.80 -10.21 16.35
CA ILE A 172 7.89 -10.29 15.36
C ILE A 172 8.31 -8.88 14.97
N LYS A 173 9.63 -8.66 14.89
CA LYS A 173 10.25 -7.43 14.37
C LYS A 173 11.34 -7.79 13.37
N GLY A 174 11.61 -6.90 12.43
CA GLY A 174 12.56 -7.13 11.35
C GLY A 174 12.95 -5.83 10.65
N ARG A 175 14.12 -5.85 10.01
CA ARG A 175 14.67 -4.75 9.23
C ARG A 175 15.19 -5.33 7.93
N ASN A 176 14.67 -4.85 6.81
CA ASN A 176 14.98 -5.37 5.48
C ASN A 176 15.23 -4.20 4.52
N TYR A 177 15.74 -4.48 3.32
CA TYR A 177 16.11 -3.44 2.37
C TYR A 177 15.39 -3.65 1.04
N THR A 178 15.05 -2.54 0.39
CA THR A 178 14.45 -2.53 -0.95
C THR A 178 15.00 -1.39 -1.78
N GLY A 179 15.22 -1.65 -3.07
CA GLY A 179 15.61 -0.65 -4.05
C GLY A 179 14.46 -0.34 -4.99
N ASP A 180 14.40 0.90 -5.46
CA ASP A 180 13.45 1.34 -6.48
C ASP A 180 14.13 2.03 -7.66
N LEU A 181 13.59 1.78 -8.84
CA LEU A 181 13.99 2.32 -10.13
C LEU A 181 12.78 3.04 -10.74
N GLY A 182 13.00 4.21 -11.29
CA GLY A 182 11.94 5.06 -11.84
C GLY A 182 12.27 5.57 -13.23
N LEU A 183 11.23 5.72 -14.05
CA LEU A 183 11.29 6.37 -15.34
C LEU A 183 10.08 7.29 -15.51
N TYR A 184 10.34 8.50 -16.04
CA TYR A 184 9.35 9.47 -16.42
C TYR A 184 9.67 9.98 -17.83
N TYR A 185 8.74 9.83 -18.75
CA TYR A 185 8.92 10.23 -20.15
C TYR A 185 7.76 11.08 -20.65
N LYS A 186 8.05 12.33 -21.02
CA LYS A 186 7.12 13.25 -21.66
C LYS A 186 7.06 12.94 -23.16
N ILE A 187 6.00 12.25 -23.57
CA ILE A 187 5.74 11.95 -24.99
C ILE A 187 5.46 13.25 -25.74
N ASN A 188 4.56 14.07 -25.21
CA ASN A 188 4.23 15.40 -25.71
C ASN A 188 3.71 16.29 -24.56
N SER A 189 3.12 17.45 -24.86
CA SER A 189 2.61 18.38 -23.84
C SER A 189 1.45 17.83 -23.00
N LEU A 190 0.69 16.86 -23.52
CA LEU A 190 -0.50 16.31 -22.90
C LEU A 190 -0.31 14.87 -22.39
N ASN A 191 0.70 14.15 -22.88
CA ASN A 191 0.88 12.72 -22.63
C ASN A 191 2.22 12.42 -21.95
N TYR A 192 2.18 11.66 -20.87
CA TYR A 192 3.34 11.24 -20.11
C TYR A 192 3.29 9.74 -19.82
N LEU A 193 4.44 9.09 -19.93
CA LEU A 193 4.65 7.69 -19.58
C LEU A 193 5.43 7.64 -18.27
N THR A 194 4.98 6.81 -17.34
CA THR A 194 5.64 6.60 -16.04
C THR A 194 5.85 5.11 -15.80
N MET A 195 7.00 4.76 -15.25
CA MET A 195 7.28 3.39 -14.85
C MET A 195 8.05 3.40 -13.54
N ALA A 196 7.78 2.44 -12.67
CA ALA A 196 8.63 2.17 -11.54
C ALA A 196 8.76 0.66 -11.30
N PHE A 197 9.90 0.27 -10.74
CA PHE A 197 10.18 -1.09 -10.31
C PHE A 197 10.79 -1.08 -8.92
N TYR A 198 10.38 -2.04 -8.09
CA TYR A 198 10.78 -2.23 -6.71
C TYR A 198 11.24 -3.67 -6.53
N THR A 199 12.39 -3.83 -5.89
CA THR A 199 12.93 -5.17 -5.61
C THR A 199 12.07 -5.90 -4.57
N GLY A 200 12.01 -7.23 -4.68
CA GLY A 200 11.44 -8.06 -3.62
C GLY A 200 12.22 -7.90 -2.31
N VAL A 201 11.55 -8.12 -1.19
CA VAL A 201 12.11 -7.88 0.15
C VAL A 201 12.09 -9.18 0.94
N ASN A 202 13.27 -9.75 1.20
CA ASN A 202 13.37 -10.89 2.11
C ASN A 202 13.09 -10.42 3.53
N THR A 203 11.87 -10.65 4.01
CA THR A 203 11.36 -10.17 5.28
C THR A 203 11.60 -11.20 6.36
N TYR A 204 12.84 -11.18 6.85
CA TYR A 204 13.24 -12.03 7.96
C TYR A 204 13.01 -11.29 9.28
N GLY A 205 12.20 -11.89 10.15
CA GLY A 205 11.83 -11.32 11.43
C GLY A 205 12.17 -12.24 12.60
N HIS A 206 12.51 -11.64 13.72
CA HIS A 206 12.73 -12.30 15.01
C HIS A 206 11.80 -11.73 16.07
N GLY A 207 11.47 -12.52 17.07
CA GLY A 207 10.85 -11.98 18.27
C GLY A 207 10.45 -13.06 19.27
N THR A 208 9.30 -12.87 19.91
CA THR A 208 8.90 -13.65 21.07
C THR A 208 7.62 -14.41 20.84
N SER A 209 7.57 -15.65 21.30
CA SER A 209 6.35 -16.47 21.39
C SER A 209 5.99 -16.63 22.86
N SER A 210 4.73 -16.39 23.23
CA SER A 210 4.24 -16.57 24.60
C SER A 210 3.00 -17.45 24.58
N LEU A 211 2.91 -18.43 25.49
CA LEU A 211 1.78 -19.34 25.64
C LEU A 211 1.56 -19.64 27.13
N GLY A 212 0.45 -19.17 27.68
CA GLY A 212 0.24 -19.22 29.14
C GLY A 212 1.33 -18.45 29.88
N ASN A 213 2.00 -19.10 30.84
CA ASN A 213 3.10 -18.51 31.62
C ASN A 213 4.48 -18.68 30.96
N ILE A 214 4.58 -19.34 29.80
CA ILE A 214 5.84 -19.59 29.11
C ILE A 214 6.05 -18.50 28.05
N SER A 215 7.24 -17.90 28.01
CA SER A 215 7.64 -16.95 26.96
C SER A 215 9.04 -17.27 26.48
N THR A 216 9.28 -17.27 25.17
CA THR A 216 10.59 -17.53 24.57
C THR A 216 10.94 -16.48 23.51
N PRO A 217 12.22 -16.09 23.38
CA PRO A 217 12.68 -15.16 22.35
C PRO A 217 13.08 -15.84 21.03
N ASN A 218 12.75 -17.12 20.87
CA ASN A 218 13.20 -17.95 19.74
C ASN A 218 12.10 -18.13 18.70
N LEU A 219 11.41 -17.04 18.38
CA LEU A 219 10.45 -16.98 17.27
C LEU A 219 11.15 -16.35 16.06
N SER A 220 11.04 -16.99 14.89
CA SER A 220 11.36 -16.34 13.63
C SER A 220 10.34 -16.65 12.54
N LEU A 221 10.18 -15.68 11.65
CA LEU A 221 9.31 -15.73 10.48
C LEU A 221 10.10 -15.26 9.27
N ASN A 222 10.04 -16.00 8.18
CA ASN A 222 10.57 -15.54 6.90
C ASN A 222 9.45 -15.49 5.85
N ILE A 223 9.29 -14.32 5.22
CA ILE A 223 8.40 -14.11 4.06
C ILE A 223 9.17 -13.26 3.06
N ILE A 224 9.16 -13.64 1.79
CA ILE A 224 9.68 -12.82 0.69
C ILE A 224 8.52 -11.98 0.17
N GLN A 225 8.54 -10.68 0.45
CA GLN A 225 7.61 -9.75 -0.18
C GLN A 225 7.92 -9.63 -1.67
N ALA A 226 6.86 -9.59 -2.48
CA ALA A 226 6.98 -9.59 -3.93
C ALA A 226 7.76 -8.38 -4.47
N PRO A 227 8.57 -8.55 -5.53
CA PRO A 227 8.96 -7.43 -6.38
C PRO A 227 7.71 -6.83 -7.02
N VAL A 228 7.75 -5.53 -7.26
CA VAL A 228 6.62 -4.75 -7.78
C VAL A 228 7.05 -3.92 -8.96
N GLY A 229 6.31 -3.98 -10.06
CA GLY A 229 6.52 -3.11 -11.21
C GLY A 229 5.21 -2.44 -11.63
N TYR A 230 5.29 -1.24 -12.19
CA TYR A 230 4.14 -0.65 -12.86
C TYR A 230 4.49 0.11 -14.13
N LEU A 231 3.49 0.21 -15.00
CA LEU A 231 3.45 1.08 -16.17
C LEU A 231 2.25 2.02 -16.06
N GLY A 232 2.47 3.30 -16.28
CA GLY A 232 1.46 4.35 -16.17
C GLY A 232 1.44 5.26 -17.38
N VAL A 233 0.24 5.69 -17.78
CA VAL A 233 0.04 6.71 -18.81
C VAL A 233 -0.84 7.81 -18.23
N GLN A 234 -0.35 9.04 -18.32
CA GLN A 234 -1.06 10.25 -17.93
C GLN A 234 -1.47 11.01 -19.18
N HIS A 235 -2.73 11.45 -19.22
CA HIS A 235 -3.29 12.24 -20.30
C HIS A 235 -4.04 13.46 -19.75
N TRP A 236 -3.68 14.64 -20.25
CA TRP A 236 -4.43 15.88 -20.01
C TRP A 236 -5.45 16.10 -21.12
N PHE A 237 -6.73 15.91 -20.80
CA PHE A 237 -7.85 16.20 -21.70
C PHE A 237 -8.07 17.71 -21.87
N SER A 238 -7.69 18.49 -20.86
CA SER A 238 -7.71 19.96 -20.88
C SER A 238 -6.71 20.49 -19.85
N LYS A 239 -6.60 21.82 -19.69
CA LYS A 239 -5.78 22.41 -18.61
C LYS A 239 -6.30 22.07 -17.21
N SER A 240 -7.56 21.67 -17.10
CA SER A 240 -8.23 21.39 -15.82
C SER A 240 -8.44 19.90 -15.56
N TRP A 241 -8.28 19.04 -16.57
CA TRP A 241 -8.65 17.63 -16.45
C TRP A 241 -7.49 16.69 -16.80
N LEU A 242 -7.00 15.99 -15.78
CA LEU A 242 -5.98 14.95 -15.88
C LEU A 242 -6.60 13.59 -15.58
N VAL A 243 -6.22 12.60 -16.39
CA VAL A 243 -6.51 11.18 -16.14
C VAL A 243 -5.21 10.39 -16.22
N GLU A 244 -5.05 9.43 -15.32
CA GLU A 244 -3.93 8.50 -15.28
C GLU A 244 -4.44 7.06 -15.22
N GLY A 245 -3.98 6.22 -16.13
CA GLY A 245 -4.15 4.77 -16.05
C GLY A 245 -2.84 4.11 -15.61
N LYS A 246 -2.88 3.17 -14.66
CA LYS A 246 -1.72 2.38 -14.24
C LYS A 246 -2.03 0.89 -14.21
N LEU A 247 -1.06 0.10 -14.69
CA LEU A 247 -1.03 -1.36 -14.60
C LEU A 247 0.13 -1.77 -13.71
N TYR A 248 -0.17 -2.50 -12.64
CA TYR A 248 0.80 -3.03 -11.70
C TYR A 248 0.94 -4.53 -11.87
N TRP A 249 2.17 -5.01 -11.74
CA TRP A 249 2.52 -6.42 -11.57
C TRP A 249 3.22 -6.62 -10.23
N SER A 250 2.89 -7.74 -9.60
CA SER A 250 3.38 -8.12 -8.29
C SER A 250 3.84 -9.57 -8.32
N GLY A 251 5.15 -9.79 -8.18
CA GLY A 251 5.78 -11.10 -8.31
C GLY A 251 5.60 -12.05 -7.13
N TRP A 252 4.39 -12.18 -6.58
CA TRP A 252 4.11 -13.01 -5.39
C TRP A 252 4.41 -14.50 -5.57
N SER A 253 4.54 -14.99 -6.81
CA SER A 253 4.96 -16.37 -7.08
C SER A 253 6.37 -16.68 -6.57
N ILE A 254 7.19 -15.68 -6.23
CA ILE A 254 8.49 -15.87 -5.58
C ILE A 254 8.36 -16.56 -4.22
N GLU A 255 7.26 -16.33 -3.50
CA GLU A 255 7.02 -16.90 -2.18
C GLU A 255 6.46 -18.32 -2.32
N LYS A 256 7.23 -19.29 -1.82
CA LYS A 256 6.87 -20.72 -1.91
C LYS A 256 6.32 -21.22 -0.59
N ASN A 257 6.90 -20.80 0.53
CA ASN A 257 6.62 -21.32 1.85
C ASN A 257 6.83 -20.22 2.91
N VAL A 258 5.78 -19.98 3.69
CA VAL A 258 5.92 -19.20 4.91
C VAL A 258 6.56 -20.11 5.98
N ASN A 259 7.79 -19.77 6.37
CA ASN A 259 8.55 -20.56 7.33
C ASN A 259 8.41 -19.93 8.72
N PHE A 260 7.86 -20.68 9.65
CA PHE A 260 7.65 -20.26 11.03
C PHE A 260 8.44 -21.16 11.96
N LYS A 261 9.41 -20.60 12.68
CA LYS A 261 10.16 -21.33 13.70
C LYS A 261 9.73 -20.83 15.06
N ASN A 262 9.19 -21.72 15.89
CA ASN A 262 8.73 -21.40 17.22
C ASN A 262 9.15 -22.51 18.18
N THR A 263 9.85 -22.19 19.27
CA THR A 263 10.28 -23.22 20.23
C THR A 263 9.12 -23.76 21.07
N ILE A 264 8.00 -23.04 21.19
CA ILE A 264 6.84 -23.49 21.99
C ILE A 264 6.00 -24.50 21.20
N THR A 265 5.73 -24.22 19.92
CA THR A 265 4.84 -25.05 19.08
C THR A 265 5.58 -25.85 18.00
N GLY A 266 6.91 -25.77 17.97
CA GLY A 266 7.74 -26.37 16.92
C GLY A 266 7.87 -25.50 15.67
N THR A 267 8.67 -25.99 14.72
CA THR A 267 8.80 -25.39 13.40
C THR A 267 7.65 -25.84 12.51
N SER A 268 7.01 -24.89 11.82
CA SER A 268 6.01 -25.16 10.79
C SER A 268 6.40 -24.51 9.47
N ILE A 269 6.06 -25.20 8.39
CA ILE A 269 6.24 -24.71 7.01
C ILE A 269 4.86 -24.69 6.41
N VAL A 270 4.36 -23.50 6.10
CA VAL A 270 3.05 -23.31 5.48
C VAL A 270 3.26 -23.07 3.98
N PRO A 271 2.85 -24.00 3.10
CA PRO A 271 2.96 -23.78 1.67
C PRO A 271 2.13 -22.55 1.26
N ALA A 272 2.77 -21.56 0.64
CA ALA A 272 2.08 -20.35 0.17
C ALA A 272 1.41 -20.63 -1.18
N LYS A 273 2.15 -21.20 -2.15
CA LYS A 273 1.70 -21.44 -3.53
C LYS A 273 1.04 -20.20 -4.17
N TRP A 274 1.50 -19.01 -3.80
CA TRP A 274 0.93 -17.77 -4.30
C TRP A 274 1.21 -17.58 -5.78
N LYS A 275 0.34 -16.81 -6.43
CA LYS A 275 0.45 -16.43 -7.82
C LYS A 275 0.70 -14.94 -7.91
N ASP A 276 1.36 -14.52 -8.98
CA ASP A 276 1.52 -13.10 -9.28
C ASP A 276 0.17 -12.40 -9.36
N THR A 277 0.13 -11.14 -8.94
CA THR A 277 -1.07 -10.31 -9.01
C THR A 277 -0.93 -9.19 -10.01
N TRP A 278 -2.06 -8.82 -10.59
CA TRP A 278 -2.21 -7.68 -11.47
C TRP A 278 -3.21 -6.71 -10.88
N SER A 279 -2.88 -5.43 -10.96
CA SER A 279 -3.75 -4.37 -10.48
C SER A 279 -3.91 -3.27 -11.51
N TYR A 280 -5.16 -2.90 -11.72
CA TYR A 280 -5.61 -1.98 -12.75
C TYR A 280 -6.17 -0.75 -12.06
N GLN A 281 -5.57 0.40 -12.34
CA GLN A 281 -5.94 1.65 -11.72
C GLN A 281 -6.31 2.69 -12.77
N LEU A 282 -7.37 3.44 -12.48
CA LEU A 282 -7.69 4.66 -13.20
C LEU A 282 -7.91 5.77 -12.17
N THR A 283 -7.17 6.86 -12.30
CA THR A 283 -7.20 8.01 -11.40
C THR A 283 -7.48 9.27 -12.20
N THR A 284 -8.23 10.21 -11.63
CA THR A 284 -8.49 11.50 -12.25
C THR A 284 -8.41 12.65 -11.26
N ARG A 285 -7.94 13.79 -11.76
CA ARG A 285 -8.00 15.09 -11.10
C ARG A 285 -8.71 16.07 -12.02
N TYR A 286 -9.75 16.72 -11.49
CA TYR A 286 -10.51 17.75 -12.20
C TYR A 286 -10.50 19.06 -11.41
N ALA A 287 -9.74 20.05 -11.90
CA ALA A 287 -9.69 21.38 -11.31
C ALA A 287 -10.98 22.14 -11.61
N LEU A 288 -11.77 22.43 -10.56
CA LEU A 288 -12.96 23.26 -10.67
C LEU A 288 -12.56 24.74 -10.83
N ASN A 289 -11.51 25.14 -10.12
CA ASN A 289 -10.90 26.47 -10.19
C ASN A 289 -9.45 26.39 -9.67
N GLN A 290 -8.83 27.54 -9.40
CA GLN A 290 -7.44 27.62 -8.92
C GLN A 290 -7.24 27.07 -7.50
N ASN A 291 -8.31 27.04 -6.70
CA ASN A 291 -8.26 26.65 -5.29
C ASN A 291 -8.78 25.24 -5.01
N ILE A 292 -9.61 24.68 -5.90
CA ILE A 292 -10.31 23.42 -5.65
C ILE A 292 -10.19 22.49 -6.85
N ALA A 293 -9.76 21.26 -6.60
CA ALA A 293 -9.87 20.16 -7.54
C ALA A 293 -10.55 18.94 -6.92
N PHE A 294 -11.38 18.29 -7.73
CA PHE A 294 -11.96 16.99 -7.43
C PHE A 294 -10.98 15.88 -7.76
N LEU A 295 -11.02 14.83 -6.95
CA LEU A 295 -10.18 13.66 -7.01
C LEU A 295 -11.07 12.42 -7.12
N GLY A 296 -10.82 11.56 -8.11
CA GLY A 296 -11.49 10.26 -8.25
C GLY A 296 -10.51 9.14 -8.59
N SER A 297 -10.77 7.92 -8.11
CA SER A 297 -10.01 6.74 -8.51
C SER A 297 -10.82 5.46 -8.39
N ILE A 298 -10.54 4.52 -9.30
CA ILE A 298 -10.97 3.14 -9.21
C ILE A 298 -9.77 2.21 -9.29
N LEU A 299 -9.89 1.09 -8.58
CA LEU A 299 -8.90 0.03 -8.61
C LEU A 299 -9.57 -1.34 -8.67
N TYR A 300 -8.99 -2.24 -9.44
CA TYR A 300 -9.23 -3.67 -9.31
C TYR A 300 -7.91 -4.43 -9.21
N GLU A 301 -7.84 -5.39 -8.30
CA GLU A 301 -6.68 -6.25 -8.10
C GLU A 301 -7.09 -7.73 -8.07
N THR A 302 -6.26 -8.58 -8.67
CA THR A 302 -6.40 -10.03 -8.63
C THR A 302 -5.84 -10.65 -7.35
N ASN A 303 -6.37 -11.80 -6.95
CA ASN A 303 -5.96 -12.52 -5.77
C ASN A 303 -4.63 -13.28 -5.93
N ALA A 304 -3.72 -13.17 -4.95
CA ALA A 304 -2.47 -13.93 -4.90
C ALA A 304 -2.67 -15.36 -4.37
N ALA A 305 -3.48 -15.54 -3.31
CA ALA A 305 -3.55 -16.81 -2.59
C ALA A 305 -4.53 -17.80 -3.26
N PRO A 306 -4.10 -19.03 -3.61
CA PRO A 306 -5.03 -20.05 -4.04
C PRO A 306 -5.93 -20.52 -2.89
N ILE A 307 -7.10 -21.05 -3.21
CA ILE A 307 -8.11 -21.50 -2.24
C ILE A 307 -7.54 -22.50 -1.21
N SER A 308 -6.62 -23.36 -1.64
CA SER A 308 -6.00 -24.40 -0.81
C SER A 308 -5.04 -23.88 0.26
N THR A 309 -4.53 -22.66 0.12
CA THR A 309 -3.58 -22.04 1.07
C THR A 309 -4.10 -20.71 1.62
N ASN A 310 -5.25 -20.24 1.16
CA ASN A 310 -5.90 -19.03 1.68
C ASN A 310 -6.28 -19.22 3.15
N ALA A 311 -5.86 -18.31 4.02
CA ALA A 311 -5.92 -18.51 5.47
C ALA A 311 -6.97 -17.61 6.13
N ILE A 312 -7.60 -18.09 7.21
CA ILE A 312 -8.57 -17.29 8.00
C ILE A 312 -7.90 -16.10 8.71
N GLY A 313 -6.64 -16.24 9.12
CA GLY A 313 -5.86 -15.16 9.73
C GLY A 313 -5.47 -14.07 8.73
N TYR A 314 -5.38 -14.39 7.44
CA TYR A 314 -5.01 -13.44 6.39
C TYR A 314 -5.71 -13.76 5.06
N PRO A 315 -7.04 -13.59 4.96
CA PRO A 315 -7.82 -14.09 3.84
C PRO A 315 -7.70 -13.20 2.62
N LEU A 316 -7.19 -13.74 1.52
CA LEU A 316 -7.05 -13.02 0.27
C LEU A 316 -8.18 -13.28 -0.74
N ALA A 317 -8.47 -12.29 -1.58
CA ALA A 317 -9.45 -12.32 -2.67
C ALA A 317 -9.17 -11.21 -3.70
N ASN A 318 -9.81 -11.31 -4.86
CA ASN A 318 -9.86 -10.20 -5.79
C ASN A 318 -10.54 -9.02 -5.09
N THR A 319 -9.99 -7.82 -5.24
CA THR A 319 -10.44 -6.66 -4.48
C THR A 319 -10.66 -5.48 -5.40
N GLY A 320 -11.79 -4.79 -5.23
CA GLY A 320 -12.09 -3.56 -5.93
C GLY A 320 -12.16 -2.39 -4.95
N TYR A 321 -11.67 -1.22 -5.37
CA TYR A 321 -11.75 0.03 -4.63
C TYR A 321 -12.36 1.16 -5.49
N PHE A 322 -13.06 2.05 -4.81
CA PHE A 322 -13.45 3.35 -5.31
C PHE A 322 -12.99 4.41 -4.30
N SER A 323 -12.38 5.49 -4.80
CA SER A 323 -11.89 6.60 -4.00
C SER A 323 -12.39 7.92 -4.55
N THR A 324 -12.67 8.87 -3.66
CA THR A 324 -12.98 10.24 -4.00
C THR A 324 -12.34 11.22 -3.02
N GLY A 325 -12.15 12.46 -3.41
CA GLY A 325 -11.54 13.46 -2.54
C GLY A 325 -11.52 14.87 -3.12
N LEU A 326 -10.88 15.75 -2.37
CA LEU A 326 -10.66 17.15 -2.72
C LEU A 326 -9.18 17.50 -2.51
N ASP A 327 -8.66 18.31 -3.42
CA ASP A 327 -7.37 18.99 -3.33
C ASP A 327 -7.66 20.48 -3.22
N LEU A 328 -7.27 21.08 -2.09
CA LEU A 328 -7.60 22.44 -1.69
C LEU A 328 -6.32 23.27 -1.58
N SER A 329 -6.11 24.21 -2.51
CA SER A 329 -5.04 25.21 -2.42
C SER A 329 -5.47 26.33 -1.48
N VAL A 330 -4.98 26.30 -0.24
CA VAL A 330 -5.34 27.28 0.81
C VAL A 330 -4.50 28.55 0.68
N ARG A 331 -3.21 28.41 0.35
CA ARG A 331 -2.28 29.49 0.01
C ARG A 331 -1.41 29.04 -1.17
N GLU A 332 -0.71 29.96 -1.82
CA GLU A 332 0.14 29.65 -2.99
C GLU A 332 1.09 28.46 -2.75
N LYS A 333 1.66 28.38 -1.54
CA LYS A 333 2.64 27.36 -1.15
C LYS A 333 2.05 26.21 -0.34
N PHE A 334 0.77 26.26 0.02
CA PHE A 334 0.18 25.32 0.98
C PHE A 334 -1.15 24.77 0.48
N SER A 335 -1.25 23.45 0.41
CA SER A 335 -2.48 22.74 0.06
C SER A 335 -2.84 21.65 1.06
N ILE A 336 -4.13 21.35 1.11
CA ILE A 336 -4.71 20.28 1.91
C ILE A 336 -5.40 19.33 0.95
N GLN A 337 -5.14 18.04 1.09
CA GLN A 337 -5.87 17.02 0.37
C GLN A 337 -6.63 16.13 1.36
N LEU A 338 -7.90 15.90 1.05
CA LEU A 338 -8.81 15.04 1.79
C LEU A 338 -9.29 13.95 0.84
N SER A 339 -9.26 12.69 1.27
CA SER A 339 -9.83 11.61 0.47
C SER A 339 -10.51 10.56 1.33
N TYR A 340 -11.50 9.91 0.73
CA TYR A 340 -12.19 8.74 1.27
C TYR A 340 -12.16 7.62 0.24
N SER A 341 -11.93 6.41 0.71
CA SER A 341 -11.92 5.22 -0.12
C SER A 341 -12.78 4.13 0.49
N TYR A 342 -13.50 3.43 -0.39
CA TYR A 342 -14.27 2.24 -0.07
C TYR A 342 -13.82 1.09 -0.97
N GLY A 343 -13.40 0.00 -0.36
CA GLY A 343 -13.01 -1.23 -1.03
C GLY A 343 -13.76 -2.44 -0.51
N ARG A 344 -13.77 -3.50 -1.32
CA ARG A 344 -14.35 -4.78 -0.94
C ARG A 344 -13.76 -5.94 -1.72
N PHE A 345 -13.90 -7.13 -1.17
CA PHE A 345 -13.69 -8.37 -1.93
C PHE A 345 -14.76 -8.58 -3.00
N ILE A 346 -14.34 -8.91 -4.21
CA ILE A 346 -15.16 -9.15 -5.40
C ILE A 346 -14.60 -10.35 -6.19
N PRO A 347 -15.03 -11.60 -5.93
CA PRO A 347 -16.02 -12.03 -4.93
C PRO A 347 -15.42 -12.13 -3.52
N LYS A 348 -16.23 -12.58 -2.55
CA LYS A 348 -15.76 -12.92 -1.19
C LYS A 348 -14.58 -13.90 -1.24
N ALA A 349 -13.65 -13.76 -0.30
CA ALA A 349 -12.56 -14.74 -0.13
C ALA A 349 -13.14 -16.12 0.16
N ILE A 350 -12.61 -17.13 -0.51
CA ILE A 350 -12.97 -18.53 -0.33
C ILE A 350 -11.86 -19.21 0.46
N ILE A 351 -12.25 -19.87 1.55
CA ILE A 351 -11.37 -20.68 2.39
C ILE A 351 -11.77 -22.14 2.21
N ALA A 352 -10.82 -22.98 1.82
CA ALA A 352 -10.91 -24.44 1.89
C ALA A 352 -9.53 -25.01 2.23
N SER A 353 -9.06 -24.66 3.43
CA SER A 353 -7.71 -24.94 3.93
C SER A 353 -7.79 -25.30 5.42
N SER A 354 -6.83 -26.08 5.91
CA SER A 354 -6.70 -26.42 7.34
C SER A 354 -8.00 -26.94 7.97
N GLY A 355 -8.72 -27.82 7.27
CA GLY A 355 -9.99 -28.40 7.72
C GLY A 355 -11.18 -27.42 7.82
N SER A 356 -11.03 -26.18 7.36
CA SER A 356 -12.05 -25.13 7.44
C SER A 356 -12.61 -24.81 6.06
N THR A 357 -13.92 -24.54 5.99
CA THR A 357 -14.60 -24.12 4.75
C THR A 357 -15.41 -22.85 5.00
N ALA A 358 -15.13 -21.78 4.26
CA ALA A 358 -15.78 -20.50 4.53
C ALA A 358 -15.82 -19.56 3.33
N ARG A 359 -16.69 -18.55 3.46
CA ARG A 359 -16.64 -17.33 2.67
C ARG A 359 -16.43 -16.15 3.59
N ILE A 360 -15.39 -15.35 3.34
CA ILE A 360 -15.09 -14.16 4.11
C ILE A 360 -15.40 -12.93 3.26
N LYS A 361 -16.29 -12.07 3.75
CA LYS A 361 -16.56 -10.75 3.17
C LYS A 361 -15.55 -9.76 3.75
N GLY A 362 -14.72 -9.14 2.91
CA GLY A 362 -13.87 -8.01 3.28
C GLY A 362 -14.49 -6.69 2.84
N LEU A 363 -14.55 -5.72 3.75
CA LEU A 363 -14.87 -4.32 3.49
C LEU A 363 -13.72 -3.47 4.02
N PHE A 364 -13.26 -2.52 3.22
CA PHE A 364 -12.11 -1.70 3.53
C PHE A 364 -12.52 -0.24 3.42
N GLN A 365 -12.53 0.47 4.54
CA GLN A 365 -12.79 1.90 4.56
C GLN A 365 -11.55 2.64 4.99
N SER A 366 -11.45 3.88 4.54
CA SER A 366 -10.38 4.75 4.99
C SER A 366 -10.64 6.20 4.67
N ALA A 367 -10.08 7.06 5.49
CA ALA A 367 -9.96 8.48 5.21
C ALA A 367 -8.49 8.88 5.23
N MET A 368 -8.10 9.84 4.40
CA MET A 368 -6.77 10.42 4.39
C MET A 368 -6.87 11.94 4.53
N ILE A 369 -6.00 12.47 5.36
CA ILE A 369 -5.68 13.89 5.39
C ILE A 369 -4.20 14.07 5.05
N GLN A 370 -3.92 14.97 4.12
CA GLN A 370 -2.58 15.29 3.68
C GLN A 370 -2.39 16.79 3.62
N LEU A 371 -1.25 17.24 4.13
CA LEU A 371 -0.77 18.61 4.03
C LEU A 371 0.40 18.61 3.06
N SER A 372 0.43 19.58 2.16
CA SER A 372 1.54 19.79 1.24
C SER A 372 2.03 21.22 1.34
N TYR A 373 3.35 21.38 1.44
CA TYR A 373 4.04 22.65 1.35
C TYR A 373 5.01 22.61 0.16
N LYS A 374 4.99 23.64 -0.70
CA LYS A 374 5.80 23.70 -1.93
C LYS A 374 6.42 25.08 -2.08
N VAL A 375 7.70 25.12 -2.40
CA VAL A 375 8.48 26.32 -2.71
C VAL A 375 9.04 26.21 -4.12
#